data_AF-A0AAP1C685-F1
#
_entry.id   AF-A0AAP1C685-F1
#
_cell.length_a   1.000
_cell.length_b   1.000
_cell.length_c   1.000
_cell.angle_alpha   90.00
_cell.angle_beta   90.00
_cell.angle_gamma   90.00
#
_symmetry.space_group_name_H-M   'P 1'
#
loop_
_entity.id
_entity.type
_entity.pdbx_description
1 polymer ?
#
loop_
_entity_poly.entity_id
_entity_poly.type
_entity_poly.pdbx_seq_one_letter_code
_entity_poly.pdbx_strand_id
1 'polypeptide(L)'
;MKNATQTYQSTSASNPNSTPFCLPTELIKYRNDGVIKKFRDKWSVSEQAASDIFEETKKFLFLADHAQRHCITFEIDESVLIIDKMWHTFILFTKEYSEFCDAFFGRMLHHTPFCRAHLIEKIRDLSSHGITLSEYKRIRLQQQIDIIHETFGIETVRKWYVEFGNSYSLQKLNALQRPVYHEDLVHIGSPMDPEAARSLTPTELIEGIIQRQNPSMYCGGHGCGVYCSCNSNKSLYS
;
A
#
# COMPACT_ATOMS: atom_id res chain seq x y z
N MET A 1 20.31 -12.01 -43.86
CA MET A 1 21.33 -11.61 -42.86
C MET A 1 20.92 -12.24 -41.53
N LYS A 2 21.87 -12.90 -40.85
CA LYS A 2 21.61 -13.80 -39.72
C LYS A 2 21.14 -13.00 -38.49
N ASN A 3 19.90 -13.21 -38.05
CA ASN A 3 19.44 -12.76 -36.72
C ASN A 3 19.63 -13.91 -35.74
N ALA A 4 20.52 -13.69 -34.77
CA ALA A 4 20.78 -14.62 -33.68
C ALA A 4 19.62 -14.56 -32.69
N THR A 5 18.79 -15.60 -32.68
CA THR A 5 17.83 -15.87 -31.61
C THR A 5 18.63 -16.26 -30.37
N GLN A 6 18.77 -15.35 -29.42
CA GLN A 6 19.39 -15.66 -28.12
C GLN A 6 18.36 -16.43 -27.30
N THR A 7 18.41 -17.76 -27.40
CA THR A 7 17.70 -18.69 -26.51
C THR A 7 18.17 -18.46 -25.09
N TYR A 8 17.26 -17.98 -24.21
CA TYR A 8 17.47 -17.98 -22.77
C TYR A 8 17.55 -19.43 -22.30
N GLN A 9 18.77 -19.95 -22.17
CA GLN A 9 19.04 -21.18 -21.45
C GLN A 9 18.97 -20.88 -19.96
N SER A 10 18.00 -21.48 -19.27
CA SER A 10 17.96 -21.55 -17.81
C SER A 10 19.18 -22.31 -17.31
N THR A 11 20.23 -21.61 -16.95
CA THR A 11 21.36 -22.18 -16.23
C THR A 11 21.08 -22.03 -14.74
N SER A 12 20.40 -23.03 -14.16
CA SER A 12 20.33 -23.20 -12.72
C SER A 12 21.68 -23.73 -12.22
N ALA A 13 22.67 -22.84 -12.16
CA ALA A 13 23.87 -23.06 -11.37
C ALA A 13 23.68 -22.29 -10.07
N SER A 14 23.20 -23.00 -9.03
CA SER A 14 23.21 -22.48 -7.67
C SER A 14 24.65 -22.19 -7.28
N ASN A 15 24.97 -20.91 -7.12
CA ASN A 15 26.30 -20.46 -6.74
C ASN A 15 26.51 -20.80 -5.25
N PRO A 16 27.42 -21.74 -4.89
CA PRO A 16 27.53 -22.25 -3.51
C PRO A 16 28.10 -21.23 -2.51
N ASN A 17 28.41 -20.01 -2.96
CA ASN A 17 28.95 -18.92 -2.16
C ASN A 17 27.97 -17.73 -1.98
N SER A 18 26.69 -17.85 -2.35
CA SER A 18 25.73 -16.80 -2.02
C SER A 18 25.41 -16.88 -0.52
N THR A 19 25.97 -15.97 0.27
CA THR A 19 25.48 -15.70 1.63
C THR A 19 23.96 -15.53 1.57
N PRO A 20 23.20 -16.21 2.44
CA PRO A 20 21.75 -16.07 2.44
C PRO A 20 21.41 -14.59 2.62
N PHE A 21 20.56 -14.08 1.74
CA PHE A 21 20.11 -12.70 1.83
C PHE A 21 19.46 -12.47 3.20
N CYS A 22 19.83 -11.37 3.84
CA CYS A 22 19.25 -10.94 5.11
C CYS A 22 18.73 -9.53 4.95
N LEU A 23 17.47 -9.32 5.34
CA LEU A 23 16.89 -7.99 5.39
C LEU A 23 17.72 -7.12 6.36
N PRO A 24 18.06 -5.86 6.02
CA PRO A 24 18.83 -5.01 6.92
C PRO A 24 18.23 -4.98 8.34
N THR A 25 19.05 -5.19 9.37
CA THR A 25 18.57 -5.27 10.76
C THR A 25 17.76 -4.05 11.19
N GLU A 26 18.15 -2.87 10.72
CA GLU A 26 17.41 -1.63 11.00
C GLU A 26 16.04 -1.60 10.30
N LEU A 27 15.91 -2.21 9.12
CA LEU A 27 14.62 -2.37 8.44
C LEU A 27 13.72 -3.37 9.18
N ILE A 28 14.30 -4.45 9.74
CA ILE A 28 13.58 -5.39 10.60
C ILE A 28 13.04 -4.67 11.84
N LYS A 29 13.86 -3.82 12.49
CA LYS A 29 13.46 -3.06 13.69
C LYS A 29 12.49 -1.91 13.40
N TYR A 30 12.47 -1.37 12.18
CA TYR A 30 11.62 -0.25 11.84
C TYR A 30 10.14 -0.60 12.09
N ARG A 31 9.48 0.22 12.89
CA ARG A 31 8.07 0.08 13.28
C ARG A 31 7.41 1.44 13.27
N ASN A 32 6.16 1.48 12.79
CA ASN A 32 5.34 2.68 12.83
C ASN A 32 3.94 2.34 13.35
N ASP A 33 3.72 2.54 14.65
CA ASP A 33 2.41 2.25 15.28
C ASP A 33 1.29 3.16 14.75
N GLY A 34 1.62 4.36 14.29
CA GLY A 34 0.66 5.26 13.66
C GLY A 34 0.06 4.63 12.40
N VAL A 35 0.92 4.09 11.53
CA VAL A 35 0.52 3.39 10.29
C VAL A 35 -0.33 2.15 10.62
N ILE A 36 0.11 1.33 11.59
CA ILE A 36 -0.61 0.10 11.98
C ILE A 36 -2.00 0.43 12.54
N LYS A 37 -2.11 1.42 13.43
CA LYS A 37 -3.40 1.86 13.98
C LYS A 37 -4.28 2.45 12.89
N LYS A 38 -3.75 3.33 12.04
CA LYS A 38 -4.51 3.93 10.94
C LYS A 38 -4.99 2.90 9.93
N PHE A 39 -4.21 1.85 9.70
CA PHE A 39 -4.64 0.73 8.87
C PHE A 39 -5.86 0.03 9.48
N ARG A 40 -5.92 -0.12 10.80
CA ARG A 40 -7.04 -0.75 11.51
C ARG A 40 -8.30 0.12 11.58
N ASP A 41 -8.16 1.45 11.50
CA ASP A 41 -9.30 2.36 11.34
C ASP A 41 -10.03 2.12 10.01
N LYS A 42 -9.30 1.64 9.00
CA LYS A 42 -9.85 1.33 7.67
C LYS A 42 -10.22 -0.14 7.50
N TRP A 43 -9.47 -1.05 8.10
CA TRP A 43 -9.60 -2.49 7.90
C TRP A 43 -9.89 -3.20 9.22
N SER A 44 -10.95 -4.00 9.27
CA SER A 44 -11.37 -4.77 10.43
C SER A 44 -10.49 -6.00 10.64
N VAL A 45 -9.23 -5.76 10.98
CA VAL A 45 -8.22 -6.78 11.30
C VAL A 45 -7.70 -6.62 12.74
N SER A 46 -7.15 -7.71 13.29
CA SER A 46 -6.50 -7.68 14.60
C SER A 46 -5.19 -6.88 14.56
N GLU A 47 -4.72 -6.42 15.72
CA GLU A 47 -3.41 -5.75 15.86
C GLU A 47 -2.28 -6.64 15.35
N GLN A 48 -2.32 -7.93 15.69
CA GLN A 48 -1.33 -8.90 15.24
C GLN A 48 -1.32 -9.03 13.71
N ALA A 49 -2.49 -9.11 13.08
CA ALA A 49 -2.59 -9.19 11.62
C ALA A 49 -2.11 -7.90 10.95
N ALA A 50 -2.48 -6.73 11.48
CA ALA A 50 -2.01 -5.45 10.95
C ALA A 50 -0.49 -5.30 11.07
N SER A 51 0.09 -5.68 12.21
CA SER A 51 1.55 -5.71 12.39
C SER A 51 2.21 -6.69 11.41
N ASP A 52 1.62 -7.87 11.21
CA ASP A 52 2.12 -8.87 10.28
C ASP A 52 2.11 -8.39 8.82
N ILE A 53 1.01 -7.76 8.38
CA ILE A 53 0.90 -7.13 7.06
C ILE A 53 1.95 -6.02 6.90
N PHE A 54 2.21 -5.23 7.95
CA PHE A 54 3.23 -4.18 7.91
C PHE A 54 4.65 -4.76 7.74
N GLU A 55 4.97 -5.86 8.43
CA GLU A 55 6.25 -6.56 8.24
C GLU A 55 6.42 -7.07 6.80
N GLU A 56 5.38 -7.68 6.22
CA GLU A 56 5.41 -8.11 4.81
C GLU A 56 5.46 -6.93 3.84
N THR A 57 4.89 -5.79 4.20
CA THR A 57 4.99 -4.55 3.42
C THR A 57 6.43 -4.07 3.35
N LYS A 58 7.20 -4.10 4.45
CA LYS A 58 8.63 -3.73 4.42
C LYS A 58 9.44 -4.61 3.47
N LYS A 59 9.18 -5.93 3.46
CA LYS A 59 9.79 -6.86 2.50
C LYS A 59 9.41 -6.54 1.05
N PHE A 60 8.13 -6.22 0.81
CA PHE A 60 7.65 -5.82 -0.51
C PHE A 60 8.34 -4.56 -1.01
N LEU A 61 8.44 -3.51 -0.18
CA LEU A 61 9.11 -2.25 -0.55
C LEU A 61 10.60 -2.46 -0.83
N PHE A 62 11.26 -3.32 -0.05
CA PHE A 62 12.64 -3.70 -0.31
C PHE A 62 12.81 -4.37 -1.69
N LEU A 63 11.94 -5.33 -2.02
CA LEU A 63 11.95 -5.97 -3.33
C LEU A 63 11.58 -5.02 -4.47
N ALA A 64 10.67 -4.08 -4.24
CA ALA A 64 10.30 -3.08 -5.22
C ALA A 64 11.47 -2.12 -5.52
N ASP A 65 12.22 -1.68 -4.51
CA ASP A 65 13.48 -0.93 -4.70
C ASP A 65 14.51 -1.74 -5.49
N HIS A 66 14.73 -3.01 -5.11
CA HIS A 66 15.62 -3.91 -5.82
C HIS A 66 15.19 -4.09 -7.29
N ALA A 67 13.93 -4.41 -7.54
CA ALA A 67 13.38 -4.57 -8.88
C ALA A 67 13.55 -3.30 -9.72
N GLN A 68 13.35 -2.12 -9.13
CA GLN A 68 13.57 -0.84 -9.81
C GLN A 68 15.05 -0.68 -10.23
N ARG A 69 16.00 -0.98 -9.34
CA ARG A 69 17.45 -0.89 -9.63
C ARG A 69 17.92 -1.87 -10.70
N HIS A 70 17.26 -3.03 -10.79
CA HIS A 70 17.61 -4.11 -11.71
C HIS A 70 16.69 -4.18 -12.95
N CYS A 71 15.84 -3.17 -13.16
CA CYS A 71 14.90 -3.09 -14.28
C CYS A 71 13.97 -4.31 -14.41
N ILE A 72 13.56 -4.88 -13.28
CA ILE A 72 12.64 -6.01 -13.20
C ILE A 72 11.23 -5.48 -13.02
N THR A 73 10.28 -6.05 -13.77
CA THR A 73 8.86 -5.72 -13.57
C THR A 73 8.35 -6.41 -12.31
N PHE A 74 7.98 -5.63 -11.30
CA PHE A 74 7.42 -6.10 -10.04
C PHE A 74 6.09 -5.40 -9.80
N GLU A 75 5.00 -6.17 -9.77
CA GLU A 75 3.63 -5.65 -9.79
C GLU A 75 2.82 -6.16 -8.58
N ILE A 76 1.80 -5.41 -8.20
CA ILE A 76 0.81 -5.86 -7.21
C ILE A 76 -0.13 -6.86 -7.88
N ASP A 77 -0.01 -8.12 -7.49
CA ASP A 77 -0.96 -9.18 -7.83
C ASP A 77 -2.15 -9.20 -6.86
N GLU A 78 -3.25 -9.85 -7.26
CA GLU A 78 -4.47 -9.96 -6.44
C GLU A 78 -4.20 -10.54 -5.04
N SER A 79 -3.28 -11.51 -4.94
CA SER A 79 -2.93 -12.16 -3.67
C SER A 79 -2.19 -11.27 -2.68
N VAL A 80 -1.49 -10.24 -3.17
CA VAL A 80 -0.72 -9.29 -2.36
C VAL A 80 -1.41 -7.94 -2.22
N LEU A 81 -2.69 -7.83 -2.61
CA LEU A 81 -3.44 -6.57 -2.50
C LEU A 81 -3.48 -6.01 -1.08
N ILE A 82 -3.50 -6.86 -0.05
CA ILE A 82 -3.47 -6.39 1.34
C ILE A 82 -2.18 -5.62 1.66
N ILE A 83 -1.05 -6.01 1.05
CA ILE A 83 0.24 -5.32 1.17
C ILE A 83 0.15 -3.96 0.48
N ASP A 84 -0.45 -3.88 -0.71
CA ASP A 84 -0.74 -2.60 -1.38
C ASP A 84 -1.60 -1.67 -0.50
N LYS A 85 -2.61 -2.21 0.21
CA LYS A 85 -3.45 -1.42 1.12
C LYS A 85 -2.68 -0.89 2.32
N MET A 86 -1.74 -1.65 2.86
CA MET A 86 -0.87 -1.18 3.93
C MET A 86 0.13 -0.13 3.41
N TRP A 87 0.68 -0.34 2.21
CA TRP A 87 1.55 0.64 1.57
C TRP A 87 0.83 1.96 1.30
N HIS A 88 -0.43 1.93 0.84
CA HIS A 88 -1.26 3.14 0.72
C HIS A 88 -1.43 3.87 2.04
N THR A 89 -1.69 3.14 3.13
CA THR A 89 -1.76 3.76 4.46
C THR A 89 -0.42 4.38 4.83
N PHE A 90 0.69 3.69 4.59
CA PHE A 90 2.02 4.20 4.93
C PHE A 90 2.36 5.49 4.15
N ILE A 91 2.04 5.57 2.86
CA ILE A 91 2.26 6.78 2.03
C ILE A 91 1.56 8.02 2.61
N LEU A 92 0.41 7.86 3.29
CA LEU A 92 -0.30 8.98 3.91
C LEU A 92 0.47 9.59 5.11
N PHE A 93 1.36 8.82 5.73
CA PHE A 93 2.34 9.30 6.72
C PHE A 93 3.53 9.89 5.97
N THR A 94 3.25 10.93 5.18
CA THR A 94 4.17 11.44 4.14
C THR A 94 5.57 11.78 4.65
N LYS A 95 5.67 12.34 5.88
CA LYS A 95 6.94 12.65 6.52
C LYS A 95 7.71 11.37 6.85
N GLU A 96 7.10 10.47 7.61
CA GLU A 96 7.70 9.21 8.05
C GLU A 96 8.02 8.30 6.86
N TYR A 97 7.19 8.31 5.82
CA TYR A 97 7.39 7.56 4.58
C TYR A 97 8.57 8.11 3.78
N SER A 98 8.72 9.44 3.69
CA SER A 98 9.90 10.06 3.06
C SER A 98 11.17 9.70 3.82
N GLU A 99 11.17 9.86 5.14
CA GLU A 99 12.31 9.54 6.01
C GLU A 99 12.68 8.04 5.91
N PHE A 100 11.68 7.16 5.87
CA PHE A 100 11.87 5.72 5.64
C PHE A 100 12.53 5.45 4.28
N CYS A 101 12.00 6.04 3.21
CA CYS A 101 12.53 5.84 1.85
C CYS A 101 13.97 6.35 1.73
N ASP A 102 14.27 7.52 2.29
CA ASP A 102 15.62 8.08 2.29
C ASP A 102 16.58 7.21 3.11
N ALA A 103 16.16 6.72 4.29
CA ALA A 103 16.99 5.89 5.15
C ALA A 103 17.32 4.52 4.55
N PHE A 104 16.35 3.85 3.91
CA PHE A 104 16.52 2.47 3.44
C PHE A 104 16.80 2.33 1.94
N PHE A 105 16.35 3.28 1.12
CA PHE A 105 16.49 3.21 -0.34
C PHE A 105 17.34 4.37 -0.91
N GLY A 106 17.61 5.40 -0.11
CA GLY A 106 18.32 6.62 -0.53
C GLY A 106 17.52 7.50 -1.48
N ARG A 107 16.23 7.21 -1.68
CA ARG A 107 15.32 7.95 -2.54
C ARG A 107 13.87 7.56 -2.26
N MET A 108 12.94 8.44 -2.61
CA MET A 108 11.51 8.16 -2.59
C MET A 108 11.17 6.95 -3.48
N LEU A 109 10.56 5.92 -2.90
CA LEU A 109 9.96 4.83 -3.65
C LEU A 109 8.53 5.23 -4.04
N HIS A 110 8.33 5.55 -5.32
CA HIS A 110 7.03 6.03 -5.79
C HIS A 110 6.05 4.89 -6.06
N HIS A 111 4.83 5.02 -5.54
CA HIS A 111 3.70 4.19 -5.98
C HIS A 111 3.14 4.75 -7.29
N THR A 112 3.01 3.90 -8.31
CA THR A 112 2.49 4.28 -9.63
C THR A 112 1.19 3.55 -9.92
N PRO A 113 0.02 4.22 -9.81
CA PRO A 113 -1.27 3.59 -10.04
C PRO A 113 -1.46 3.10 -11.48
N PHE A 114 -2.07 1.93 -11.63
CA PHE A 114 -2.41 1.35 -12.93
C PHE A 114 -3.92 1.47 -13.19
N CYS A 115 -4.30 2.13 -14.29
CA CYS A 115 -5.70 2.34 -14.64
C CYS A 115 -6.11 1.54 -15.89
N ARG A 116 -7.41 1.57 -16.21
CA ARG A 116 -7.97 0.85 -17.36
C ARG A 116 -7.35 1.28 -18.69
N ALA A 117 -6.97 2.56 -18.84
CA ALA A 117 -6.32 3.03 -20.07
C ALA A 117 -4.93 2.40 -20.25
N HIS A 118 -4.14 2.31 -19.18
CA HIS A 118 -2.84 1.63 -19.20
C HIS A 118 -2.99 0.14 -19.56
N LEU A 119 -4.06 -0.54 -19.10
CA LEU A 119 -4.34 -1.92 -19.47
C LEU A 119 -4.58 -2.07 -20.98
N ILE A 120 -5.41 -1.20 -21.56
CA ILE A 120 -5.73 -1.21 -22.98
C ILE A 120 -4.46 -0.98 -23.81
N GLU A 121 -3.62 -0.03 -23.41
CA GLU A 121 -2.36 0.26 -24.07
C GLU A 121 -1.38 -0.92 -23.97
N LYS A 122 -1.19 -1.50 -22.78
CA LYS A 122 -0.35 -2.70 -22.59
C LYS A 122 -0.83 -3.86 -23.46
N ILE A 123 -2.14 -4.11 -23.54
CA ILE A 123 -2.69 -5.16 -24.41
C ILE A 123 -2.36 -4.88 -25.88
N ARG A 124 -2.50 -3.62 -26.33
CA ARG A 124 -2.20 -3.23 -27.71
C ARG A 124 -0.72 -3.43 -28.04
N ASP A 125 0.17 -3.00 -27.15
CA ASP A 125 1.61 -3.14 -27.32
C ASP A 125 2.06 -4.60 -27.32
N LEU A 126 1.58 -5.42 -26.38
CA LEU A 126 1.88 -6.86 -26.38
C LEU A 126 1.38 -7.55 -27.65
N SER A 127 0.17 -7.19 -28.11
CA SER A 127 -0.41 -7.77 -29.33
C SER A 127 0.39 -7.39 -30.59
N SER A 128 1.00 -6.20 -30.65
CA SER A 128 1.85 -5.80 -31.78
C SER A 128 3.13 -6.63 -31.87
N HIS A 129 3.56 -7.22 -30.74
CA HIS A 129 4.69 -8.14 -30.64
C HIS A 129 4.29 -9.62 -30.68
N GLY A 130 3.00 -9.93 -30.93
CA GLY A 130 2.50 -11.30 -30.99
C GLY A 130 2.39 -12.00 -29.62
N ILE A 131 2.45 -11.25 -28.51
CA ILE A 131 2.39 -11.78 -27.14
C ILE A 131 0.99 -11.57 -26.58
N THR A 132 0.43 -12.62 -25.97
CA THR A 132 -0.87 -12.48 -25.28
C THR A 132 -0.67 -11.93 -23.87
N LEU A 133 -1.67 -11.21 -23.33
CA LEU A 133 -1.63 -10.72 -21.96
C LEU A 133 -1.41 -11.86 -20.94
N SER A 134 -2.04 -13.01 -21.17
CA SER A 134 -1.89 -14.19 -20.29
C SER A 134 -0.48 -14.75 -20.30
N GLU A 135 0.19 -14.75 -21.45
CA GLU A 135 1.59 -15.18 -21.58
C GLU A 135 2.54 -14.21 -20.86
N TYR A 136 2.37 -12.91 -21.10
CA TYR A 136 3.12 -11.89 -20.37
C TYR A 136 2.95 -12.03 -18.85
N LYS A 137 1.69 -12.15 -18.38
CA LYS A 137 1.39 -12.29 -16.94
C LYS A 137 2.06 -13.51 -16.33
N ARG A 138 2.09 -14.64 -17.04
CA ARG A 138 2.73 -15.88 -16.58
C ARG A 138 4.24 -15.71 -16.40
N ILE A 139 4.91 -15.15 -17.41
CA ILE A 139 6.37 -14.94 -17.38
C ILE A 139 6.75 -13.94 -16.28
N ARG A 140 6.04 -12.81 -16.21
CA ARG A 140 6.27 -11.80 -15.15
C ARG A 140 6.01 -12.37 -13.76
N LEU A 141 4.92 -13.12 -13.57
CA LEU A 141 4.61 -13.74 -12.27
C LEU A 141 5.68 -14.75 -11.85
N GLN A 142 6.18 -15.56 -12.79
CA GLN A 142 7.26 -16.49 -12.53
C GLN A 142 8.52 -15.74 -12.03
N GLN A 143 8.96 -14.73 -12.77
CA GLN A 143 10.12 -13.91 -12.39
C GLN A 143 9.94 -13.26 -11.00
N GLN A 144 8.74 -12.75 -10.73
CA GLN A 144 8.41 -12.14 -9.46
C GLN A 144 8.46 -13.15 -8.30
N ILE A 145 7.90 -14.35 -8.47
CA ILE A 145 7.95 -15.42 -7.47
C ILE A 145 9.39 -15.91 -7.25
N ASP A 146 10.17 -16.07 -8.31
CA ASP A 146 11.56 -16.52 -8.24
C ASP A 146 12.39 -15.56 -7.39
N ILE A 147 12.27 -14.24 -7.61
CA ILE A 147 13.01 -13.24 -6.83
C ILE A 147 12.57 -13.23 -5.36
N ILE A 148 11.26 -13.37 -5.09
CA ILE A 148 10.77 -13.46 -3.71
C ILE A 148 11.35 -14.72 -3.03
N HIS A 149 11.34 -15.85 -3.73
CA HIS A 149 11.86 -17.12 -3.23
C HIS A 149 13.38 -17.05 -2.97
N GLU A 150 14.15 -16.52 -3.91
CA GLU A 150 15.60 -16.37 -3.80
C GLU A 150 15.99 -15.39 -2.67
N THR A 151 15.20 -14.34 -2.47
CA THR A 151 15.49 -13.30 -1.46
C THR A 151 15.02 -13.69 -0.07
N PHE A 152 13.79 -14.19 0.08
CA PHE A 152 13.15 -14.41 1.39
C PHE A 152 12.71 -15.85 1.66
N GLY A 153 13.00 -16.77 0.75
CA GLY A 153 12.64 -18.18 0.89
C GLY A 153 11.18 -18.48 0.58
N ILE A 154 10.89 -19.78 0.53
CA ILE A 154 9.59 -20.32 0.09
C ILE A 154 8.43 -19.95 1.02
N GLU A 155 8.71 -19.72 2.31
CA GLU A 155 7.68 -19.36 3.28
C GLU A 155 7.12 -17.96 3.03
N THR A 156 7.92 -17.03 2.51
CA THR A 156 7.39 -15.71 2.09
C THR A 156 6.49 -15.84 0.87
N VAL A 157 6.86 -16.69 -0.11
CA VAL A 157 5.99 -16.99 -1.27
C VAL A 157 4.68 -17.62 -0.81
N ARG A 158 4.73 -18.62 0.07
CA ARG A 158 3.54 -19.28 0.65
C ARG A 158 2.64 -18.26 1.33
N LYS A 159 3.22 -17.41 2.17
CA LYS A 159 2.49 -16.38 2.90
C LYS A 159 1.79 -15.40 1.95
N TRP A 160 2.50 -14.88 0.97
CA TRP A 160 1.97 -13.86 0.06
C TRP A 160 0.95 -14.41 -0.93
N TYR A 161 1.22 -15.56 -1.54
CA TYR A 161 0.40 -16.08 -2.64
C TYR A 161 -0.65 -17.11 -2.21
N VAL A 162 -0.52 -17.71 -1.03
CA VAL A 162 -1.48 -18.70 -0.51
C VAL A 162 -2.23 -18.13 0.69
N GLU A 163 -1.52 -17.76 1.76
CA GLU A 163 -2.17 -17.35 3.01
C GLU A 163 -2.88 -16.00 2.86
N PHE A 164 -2.18 -14.98 2.36
CA PHE A 164 -2.77 -13.66 2.10
C PHE A 164 -3.77 -13.70 0.95
N GLY A 165 -3.46 -14.42 -0.13
CA GLY A 165 -4.40 -14.62 -1.24
C GLY A 165 -5.72 -15.24 -0.80
N ASN A 166 -5.71 -16.15 0.18
CA ASN A 166 -6.93 -16.70 0.76
C ASN A 166 -7.55 -15.79 1.82
N SER A 167 -6.78 -15.23 2.75
CA SER A 167 -7.28 -14.45 3.90
C SER A 167 -7.81 -13.09 3.49
N TYR A 168 -7.24 -12.52 2.42
CA TYR A 168 -7.51 -11.20 1.89
C TYR A 168 -7.84 -11.27 0.39
N SER A 169 -8.62 -12.28 -0.02
CA SER A 169 -9.19 -12.32 -1.36
C SER A 169 -10.06 -11.08 -1.64
N LEU A 170 -10.28 -10.73 -2.90
CA LEU A 170 -11.08 -9.55 -3.28
C LEU A 170 -12.46 -9.50 -2.57
N GLN A 171 -13.12 -10.64 -2.46
CA GLN A 171 -14.41 -10.76 -1.78
C GLN A 171 -14.30 -10.50 -0.28
N LYS A 172 -13.27 -11.06 0.37
CA LYS A 172 -13.03 -10.86 1.81
C LYS A 172 -12.55 -9.46 2.13
N LEU A 173 -11.73 -8.85 1.28
CA LEU A 173 -11.29 -7.45 1.43
C LEU A 173 -12.48 -6.50 1.50
N ASN A 174 -13.46 -6.65 0.62
CA ASN A 174 -14.67 -5.81 0.65
C ASN A 174 -15.43 -5.94 1.99
N ALA A 175 -15.44 -7.13 2.59
CA ALA A 175 -16.08 -7.36 3.90
C ALA A 175 -15.22 -6.87 5.09
N LEU A 176 -13.90 -6.87 4.93
CA LEU A 176 -12.95 -6.37 5.95
C LEU A 176 -12.88 -4.85 5.97
N GLN A 177 -13.18 -4.16 4.87
CA GLN A 177 -13.16 -2.71 4.83
C GLN A 177 -14.26 -2.16 5.74
N ARG A 178 -13.86 -1.41 6.77
CA ARG A 178 -14.79 -0.73 7.66
C ARG A 178 -15.54 0.35 6.88
N PRO A 179 -16.81 0.62 7.18
CA PRO A 179 -17.51 1.79 6.63
C PRO A 179 -16.78 3.10 6.99
N VAL A 180 -17.07 4.17 6.23
CA VAL A 180 -16.49 5.50 6.47
C VAL A 180 -16.68 5.89 7.93
N TYR A 181 -17.87 5.65 8.45
CA TYR A 181 -18.22 5.84 9.85
C TYR A 181 -18.54 4.49 10.51
N HIS A 182 -17.85 4.16 11.60
CA HIS A 182 -18.03 2.88 12.31
C HIS A 182 -17.92 2.99 13.84
N GLU A 183 -17.88 4.21 14.36
CA GLU A 183 -17.90 4.53 15.80
C GLU A 183 -19.34 4.81 16.28
N ASP A 184 -19.53 5.15 17.56
CA ASP A 184 -20.84 5.45 18.13
C ASP A 184 -21.42 6.76 17.60
N LEU A 185 -22.61 6.70 16.95
CA LEU A 185 -23.34 7.82 16.30
C LEU A 185 -23.66 9.01 17.22
N VAL A 186 -23.37 8.91 18.51
CA VAL A 186 -23.68 9.90 19.55
C VAL A 186 -22.88 11.20 19.37
N HIS A 187 -21.72 11.15 18.72
CA HIS A 187 -20.78 12.27 18.60
C HIS A 187 -20.51 12.66 17.14
N ILE A 188 -21.56 12.80 16.34
CA ILE A 188 -21.47 13.35 14.97
C ILE A 188 -21.98 14.79 14.96
N GLY A 189 -21.17 15.70 14.44
CA GLY A 189 -21.61 17.06 14.14
C GLY A 189 -22.53 17.11 12.91
N SER A 190 -23.44 18.09 12.88
CA SER A 190 -24.40 18.25 11.77
C SER A 190 -24.09 19.51 10.96
N PRO A 191 -24.00 19.45 9.63
CA PRO A 191 -23.77 20.65 8.83
C PRO A 191 -24.90 21.68 9.01
N MET A 192 -24.57 22.96 8.93
CA MET A 192 -25.58 24.02 8.90
C MET A 192 -26.30 24.01 7.55
N ASP A 193 -27.59 24.30 7.59
CA ASP A 193 -28.39 24.46 6.37
C ASP A 193 -27.93 25.71 5.57
N PRO A 194 -27.67 25.58 4.25
CA PRO A 194 -27.18 26.70 3.44
C PRO A 194 -28.16 27.86 3.28
N GLU A 195 -29.46 27.65 3.42
CA GLU A 195 -30.48 28.70 3.37
C GLU A 195 -30.51 29.50 4.67
N ALA A 196 -30.55 28.79 5.80
CA ALA A 196 -30.49 29.38 7.12
C ALA A 196 -29.21 30.21 7.34
N ALA A 197 -28.08 29.78 6.77
CA ALA A 197 -26.81 30.50 6.88
C ALA A 197 -26.82 31.88 6.18
N ARG A 198 -27.64 32.09 5.15
CA ARG A 198 -27.63 33.32 4.34
C ARG A 198 -28.15 34.56 5.06
N SER A 199 -28.98 34.38 6.08
CA SER A 199 -29.58 35.47 6.85
C SER A 199 -28.85 35.77 8.17
N LEU A 200 -27.81 35.00 8.51
CA LEU A 200 -27.06 35.18 9.75
C LEU A 200 -26.03 36.30 9.64
N THR A 201 -25.82 37.02 10.74
CA THR A 201 -24.64 37.88 10.88
C THR A 201 -23.37 37.02 10.95
N PRO A 202 -22.18 37.60 10.68
CA PRO A 202 -20.92 36.86 10.78
C PRO A 202 -20.71 36.16 12.13
N THR A 203 -21.07 36.82 13.24
CA THR A 203 -20.92 36.25 14.59
C THR A 203 -21.84 35.05 14.81
N GLU A 204 -23.12 35.15 14.42
CA GLU A 204 -24.09 34.06 14.55
C GLU A 204 -23.74 32.87 13.67
N LEU A 205 -23.22 33.13 12.46
CA LEU A 205 -22.73 32.09 11.57
C LEU A 205 -21.57 31.32 12.19
N ILE A 206 -20.55 32.02 12.72
CA ILE A 206 -19.38 31.41 13.35
C ILE A 206 -19.80 30.58 14.56
N GLU A 207 -20.58 31.14 15.48
CA GLU A 207 -21.03 30.46 16.68
C GLU A 207 -21.89 29.22 16.32
N GLY A 208 -22.78 29.36 15.35
CA GLY A 208 -23.62 28.27 14.88
C GLY A 208 -22.84 27.13 14.20
N ILE A 209 -21.71 27.43 13.53
CA ILE A 209 -20.79 26.42 12.98
C ILE A 209 -20.07 25.70 14.12
N ILE A 210 -19.51 26.45 15.09
CA ILE A 210 -18.76 25.88 16.22
C ILE A 210 -19.66 24.92 17.01
N GLN A 211 -20.86 25.35 17.40
CA GLN A 211 -21.78 24.53 18.20
C GLN A 211 -22.15 23.20 17.52
N ARG A 212 -22.21 23.21 16.18
CA ARG A 212 -22.58 22.04 15.39
C ARG A 212 -21.40 21.10 15.13
N GLN A 213 -20.18 21.62 15.04
CA GLN A 213 -18.97 20.82 14.76
C GLN A 213 -18.24 20.36 16.03
N ASN A 214 -18.26 21.16 17.11
CA ASN A 214 -17.57 20.88 18.37
C ASN A 214 -17.91 19.50 19.00
N PRO A 215 -19.15 18.99 18.91
CA PRO A 215 -19.48 17.66 19.43
C PRO A 215 -18.90 16.51 18.59
N SER A 216 -18.37 16.78 17.39
CA SER A 216 -17.86 15.74 16.50
C SER A 216 -16.57 15.13 17.04
N MET A 217 -16.55 13.81 17.22
CA MET A 217 -15.35 13.05 17.66
C MET A 217 -14.82 12.07 16.60
N TYR A 218 -15.35 12.12 15.38
CA TYR A 218 -15.03 11.20 14.29
C TYR A 218 -13.61 11.40 13.73
N CYS A 219 -12.79 10.34 13.67
CA CYS A 219 -11.39 10.42 13.23
C CYS A 219 -11.11 10.07 11.74
N GLY A 220 -12.13 9.77 10.94
CA GLY A 220 -11.96 9.57 9.49
C GLY A 220 -11.43 8.19 9.09
N GLY A 221 -12.31 7.25 8.74
CA GLY A 221 -11.92 5.84 8.52
C GLY A 221 -11.21 5.52 7.20
N HIS A 222 -11.53 6.18 6.08
CA HIS A 222 -11.07 5.73 4.75
C HIS A 222 -9.79 6.39 4.20
N GLY A 223 -9.41 7.55 4.73
CA GLY A 223 -8.29 8.39 4.25
C GLY A 223 -7.49 9.01 5.41
N CYS A 224 -6.76 10.11 5.19
CA CYS A 224 -6.02 10.82 6.27
C CYS A 224 -6.92 11.06 7.49
N GLY A 225 -8.17 11.44 7.23
CA GLY A 225 -9.22 11.57 8.21
C GLY A 225 -9.35 12.98 8.76
N VAL A 226 -10.30 13.16 9.67
CA VAL A 226 -10.51 14.42 10.39
C VAL A 226 -9.35 14.60 11.37
N TYR A 227 -9.04 15.85 11.74
CA TYR A 227 -7.90 16.24 12.59
C TYR A 227 -6.51 16.09 11.96
N CYS A 228 -6.40 15.54 10.74
CA CYS A 228 -5.21 15.75 9.93
C CYS A 228 -4.95 17.25 9.81
N SER A 229 -3.72 17.64 10.08
CA SER A 229 -3.28 19.02 10.07
C SER A 229 -2.03 19.15 9.21
N CYS A 230 -1.77 20.36 8.75
CA CYS A 230 -0.46 20.67 8.19
C CYS A 230 0.57 20.79 9.33
N ASN A 231 1.77 21.28 9.00
CA ASN A 231 2.88 21.49 9.95
C ASN A 231 2.58 22.51 11.07
N SER A 232 1.31 22.91 11.27
CA SER A 232 0.84 23.83 12.31
C SER A 232 0.55 23.14 13.65
N ASN A 233 0.30 21.83 13.68
CA ASN A 233 0.08 21.11 14.94
C ASN A 233 1.34 20.33 15.36
N LYS A 234 1.97 20.77 16.45
CA LYS A 234 3.23 20.17 16.95
C LYS A 234 3.04 18.92 17.83
N SER A 235 1.80 18.55 18.17
CA SER A 235 1.54 17.62 19.30
C SER A 235 1.29 16.15 18.94
N LEU A 236 1.01 15.81 17.68
CA LEU A 236 0.51 14.47 17.33
C LEU A 236 1.61 13.40 17.15
N TYR A 237 2.85 13.83 16.85
CA TYR A 237 3.96 12.93 16.50
C TYR A 237 5.33 13.45 17.00
N SER A 238 5.33 14.21 18.11
CA SER A 238 6.56 14.61 18.83
C SER A 238 7.05 13.52 19.78
#